data_AF-A0A085LFK7-F1
#
_entry.id   AF-A0A085LFK7-F1
#
_cell.length_a   1.000
_cell.length_b   1.000
_cell.length_c   1.000
_cell.angle_alpha   90.00
_cell.angle_beta   90.00
_cell.angle_gamma   90.00
#
_symmetry.space_group_name_H-M   'P 1'
#
loop_
_entity.id
_entity.type
_entity.pdbx_description
1 polymer ?
#
loop_
_entity_poly.entity_id
_entity_poly.type
_entity_poly.pdbx_seq_one_letter_code
_entity_poly.pdbx_strand_id
1 'polypeptide(L)'
;LVVLMHDGARTARSSRRAPSTATTARGRPRRGGDRAAARAAEHGRRSRAVPADEAFYVYHRHGLPCRVCGTPVLLKELAGRNLFWCGVCQT
;
A
#
# COMPACT_ATOMS: atom_id res chain seq x y z
N LEU A 1 -18.10 6.18 1.95
CA LEU A 1 -16.75 5.79 2.48
C LEU A 1 -16.62 4.29 2.85
N VAL A 2 -17.67 3.71 3.45
CA VAL A 2 -17.62 2.41 4.15
C VAL A 2 -17.30 1.21 3.24
N VAL A 3 -17.83 1.17 2.02
CA VAL A 3 -17.66 0.02 1.12
C VAL A 3 -16.19 -0.18 0.74
N LEU A 4 -15.48 0.90 0.40
CA LEU A 4 -14.08 0.84 -0.01
C LEU A 4 -13.16 0.48 1.16
N MET A 5 -13.47 0.99 2.37
CA MET A 5 -12.74 0.64 3.59
C MET A 5 -12.98 -0.82 3.99
N HIS A 6 -14.21 -1.32 3.83
CA HIS A 6 -14.56 -2.69 4.16
C HIS A 6 -13.95 -3.69 3.16
N ASP A 7 -13.99 -3.39 1.87
CA ASP A 7 -13.33 -4.20 0.84
C ASP A 7 -11.81 -4.21 1.03
N GLY A 8 -11.21 -3.03 1.21
CA GLY A 8 -9.78 -2.88 1.48
C GLY A 8 -9.35 -3.60 2.76
N ALA A 9 -10.18 -3.66 3.80
CA ALA A 9 -9.89 -4.43 5.01
C ALA A 9 -9.91 -5.95 4.78
N ARG A 10 -10.75 -6.46 3.88
CA ARG A 10 -10.79 -7.89 3.52
C ARG A 10 -9.63 -8.31 2.62
N THR A 11 -9.17 -7.41 1.74
CA THR A 11 -8.15 -7.72 0.70
C THR A 11 -6.76 -7.20 1.05
N ALA A 12 -6.61 -6.52 2.19
CA ALA A 12 -5.46 -5.70 2.56
C ALA A 12 -4.10 -6.34 2.23
N ARG A 13 -3.48 -5.84 1.16
CA ARG A 13 -2.08 -6.08 0.82
C ARG A 13 -1.45 -4.76 0.42
N SER A 14 -0.53 -4.25 1.24
CA SER A 14 0.06 -2.94 1.05
C SER A 14 1.40 -3.02 0.31
N SER A 15 1.68 -2.01 -0.52
CA SER A 15 3.02 -1.81 -1.05
C SER A 15 3.92 -1.30 0.08
N ARG A 16 4.70 -2.19 0.69
CA ARG A 16 5.90 -1.73 1.39
C ARG A 16 6.93 -1.42 0.32
N ARG A 17 7.36 -0.16 0.21
CA ARG A 17 8.58 0.17 -0.55
C ARG A 17 9.70 -0.62 0.12
N ALA A 18 10.30 -1.57 -0.60
CA ALA A 18 11.47 -2.26 -0.08
C ALA A 18 12.50 -1.17 0.30
N PRO A 19 13.16 -1.26 1.47
CA PRO A 19 14.19 -0.28 1.81
C PRO A 19 15.27 -0.36 0.72
N SER A 20 15.41 0.72 -0.05
CA SER A 20 16.61 0.92 -0.86
C SER A 20 17.78 0.97 0.11
N THR A 21 18.83 0.23 -0.15
CA THR A 21 20.01 0.00 0.72
C THR A 21 19.81 -1.06 1.81
N ALA A 22 20.03 -2.31 1.43
CA ALA A 22 20.78 -3.21 2.30
C ALA A 22 22.22 -2.66 2.35
N THR A 23 22.50 -1.76 3.30
CA THR A 23 23.87 -1.44 3.67
C THR A 23 24.49 -2.73 4.19
N THR A 24 25.40 -3.31 3.41
CA THR A 24 26.31 -4.37 3.87
C THR A 24 27.25 -3.76 4.90
N ALA A 25 26.75 -3.57 6.12
CA ALA A 25 27.57 -3.24 7.27
C ALA A 25 28.35 -4.50 7.65
N ARG A 26 29.60 -4.61 7.17
CA ARG A 26 30.60 -5.52 7.72
C ARG A 26 30.90 -5.08 9.16
N GLY A 27 30.10 -5.57 10.11
CA GLY A 27 30.29 -5.37 11.53
C GLY A 27 29.88 -6.64 12.27
N ARG A 28 30.78 -7.17 13.11
CA ARG A 28 30.61 -8.37 13.94
C ARG A 28 29.24 -8.35 14.64
N PRO A 29 28.42 -9.42 14.56
CA PRO A 29 27.06 -9.38 15.08
C PRO A 29 27.10 -9.21 16.61
N ARG A 30 26.39 -8.19 17.11
CA ARG A 30 26.09 -8.09 18.54
C ARG A 30 25.15 -9.23 18.91
N ARG A 31 25.52 -10.01 19.93
CA ARG A 31 24.74 -11.14 20.47
C ARG A 31 23.36 -10.61 20.88
N GLY A 32 22.35 -10.82 20.03
CA GLY A 32 21.03 -10.19 20.12
C GLY A 32 20.33 -9.91 18.77
N GLY A 33 21.07 -9.95 17.66
CA GLY A 33 20.56 -9.67 16.31
C GLY A 33 19.67 -10.75 15.68
N ASP A 34 19.75 -12.00 16.16
CA ASP A 34 19.14 -13.15 15.47
C ASP A 34 17.60 -13.13 15.55
N ARG A 35 17.04 -12.66 16.67
CA ARG A 35 15.58 -12.51 16.83
C ARG A 35 15.02 -11.38 15.99
N ALA A 36 15.75 -10.27 15.85
CA ALA A 36 15.34 -9.13 15.03
C ALA A 36 15.40 -9.48 13.54
N ALA A 37 16.49 -10.15 13.11
CA ALA A 37 16.64 -10.66 11.76
C ALA A 37 15.56 -11.71 11.42
N ALA A 38 15.26 -12.64 12.34
CA ALA A 38 14.19 -13.62 12.16
C ALA A 38 12.80 -12.94 12.05
N ARG A 39 12.51 -11.93 12.89
CA ARG A 39 11.26 -11.16 12.79
C ARG A 39 11.15 -10.38 11.48
N ALA A 40 12.24 -9.76 11.01
CA ALA A 40 12.28 -9.06 9.74
C ALA A 40 12.11 -10.01 8.54
N ALA A 41 12.77 -11.17 8.57
CA ALA A 41 12.63 -12.21 7.56
C ALA A 41 11.21 -12.79 7.54
N GLU A 42 10.61 -13.04 8.70
CA GLU A 42 9.23 -13.52 8.83
C GLU A 42 8.21 -12.45 8.39
N HIS A 43 8.41 -11.18 8.71
CA HIS A 43 7.61 -10.08 8.15
C HIS A 43 7.75 -9.98 6.62
N GLY A 44 8.96 -10.18 6.08
CA GLY A 44 9.22 -10.22 4.65
C GLY A 44 8.51 -11.37 3.93
N ARG A 45 8.50 -12.57 4.53
CA ARG A 45 7.76 -13.74 4.02
C ARG A 45 6.24 -13.50 4.03
N ARG A 46 5.72 -12.84 5.06
CA ARG A 46 4.27 -12.55 5.21
C ARG A 46 3.77 -11.42 4.31
N SER A 47 4.61 -10.48 3.90
CA SER A 47 4.21 -9.41 2.97
C SER A 47 4.92 -9.50 1.64
N ARG A 48 4.32 -10.24 0.70
CA ARG A 48 4.59 -10.01 -0.71
C ARG A 48 4.09 -8.60 -1.05
N ALA A 49 5.01 -7.68 -1.28
CA ALA A 49 4.68 -6.31 -1.65
C ALA A 49 3.86 -6.32 -2.95
N VAL A 50 2.78 -5.55 -2.98
CA VAL A 50 2.03 -5.26 -4.21
C VAL A 50 2.78 -4.19 -4.99
N PRO A 51 2.84 -4.27 -6.33
CA PRO A 51 3.28 -3.15 -7.16
C PRO A 51 2.55 -1.86 -6.78
N ALA A 52 3.25 -0.72 -6.84
CA ALA A 52 2.70 0.54 -6.35
C ALA A 52 1.44 0.99 -7.12
N ASP A 53 1.38 0.70 -8.41
CA ASP A 53 0.24 0.95 -9.30
C ASP A 53 -0.98 0.07 -8.94
N GLU A 54 -0.74 -1.14 -8.45
CA GLU A 54 -1.78 -2.07 -7.99
C GLU A 54 -2.19 -1.84 -6.52
N ALA A 55 -1.44 -1.07 -5.75
CA ALA A 55 -1.67 -0.93 -4.31
C ALA A 55 -2.84 0.01 -3.93
N PHE A 56 -3.21 0.95 -4.80
CA PHE A 56 -4.18 2.01 -4.46
C PHE A 56 -5.54 1.84 -5.12
N TYR A 57 -6.63 1.86 -4.33
CA TYR A 57 -7.98 1.78 -4.86
C TYR A 57 -8.36 2.99 -5.74
N VAL A 58 -8.04 4.22 -5.29
CA VAL A 58 -8.41 5.49 -5.97
C VAL A 58 -7.22 6.42 -6.23
N TYR A 59 -6.19 6.41 -5.38
CA TYR A 59 -5.07 7.36 -5.47
C TYR A 59 -4.24 7.13 -6.74
N HIS A 60 -3.90 8.21 -7.46
CA HIS A 60 -3.24 8.19 -8.77
C HIS A 60 -3.94 7.35 -9.86
N ARG A 61 -5.24 7.06 -9.69
CA ARG A 61 -6.01 6.27 -10.64
C ARG A 61 -7.12 7.04 -11.35
N HIS A 62 -7.00 8.36 -11.49
CA HIS A 62 -7.97 9.18 -12.23
C HIS A 62 -8.25 8.60 -13.62
N GLY A 63 -9.53 8.53 -14.00
CA GLY A 63 -9.97 7.95 -15.28
C GLY A 63 -9.93 6.42 -15.38
N LEU A 64 -9.24 5.72 -14.46
CA LEU A 64 -9.25 4.26 -14.42
C LEU A 64 -10.50 3.72 -13.71
N PRO A 65 -10.92 2.48 -14.01
CA PRO A 65 -12.06 1.86 -13.35
C PRO A 65 -11.79 1.59 -11.87
N CYS A 66 -12.78 1.92 -11.03
CA CYS A 66 -12.82 1.57 -9.60
C CYS A 66 -12.72 0.05 -9.43
N ARG A 67 -11.90 -0.43 -8.48
CA ARG A 67 -11.71 -1.89 -8.26
C ARG A 67 -12.93 -2.58 -7.68
N VAL A 68 -13.87 -1.83 -7.10
CA VAL A 68 -15.07 -2.37 -6.47
C VAL A 68 -16.23 -2.40 -7.46
N CYS A 69 -16.51 -1.29 -8.14
CA CYS A 69 -17.71 -1.13 -8.95
C CYS A 69 -17.47 -0.81 -10.44
N GLY A 70 -16.21 -0.67 -10.87
CA GLY A 70 -15.86 -0.34 -12.27
C GLY A 70 -16.07 1.11 -12.69
N THR A 71 -16.81 1.93 -11.93
CA THR A 71 -17.00 3.36 -12.25
C THR A 71 -15.67 4.11 -12.30
N PRO A 72 -15.46 5.03 -13.27
CA PRO A 72 -14.23 5.81 -13.34
C PRO A 72 -13.94 6.57 -12.05
N VAL A 73 -12.68 6.54 -11.61
CA VAL A 73 -12.22 7.33 -10.47
C VAL A 73 -12.14 8.80 -10.88
N LEU A 74 -12.74 9.66 -10.06
CA LEU A 74 -12.81 11.10 -10.23
C LEU A 74 -11.64 11.79 -9.52
N LEU A 75 -11.26 12.95 -10.05
CA LEU A 75 -10.25 13.84 -9.49
C LEU A 75 -10.85 15.25 -9.36
N LYS A 76 -10.60 15.90 -8.23
CA LYS A 76 -11.01 17.28 -7.95
C LYS A 76 -9.96 17.92 -7.08
N GLU A 77 -9.66 19.18 -7.35
CA GLU A 77 -8.86 19.99 -6.45
C GLU A 77 -9.75 20.54 -5.32
N LEU A 78 -9.34 20.30 -4.08
CA LEU A 78 -10.01 20.81 -2.89
C LEU A 78 -8.97 21.43 -1.96
N ALA A 79 -9.07 22.73 -1.70
CA ALA A 79 -8.15 23.48 -0.85
C ALA A 79 -6.65 23.24 -1.19
N GLY A 80 -6.31 23.27 -2.49
CA GLY A 80 -4.94 23.07 -2.99
C GLY A 80 -4.45 21.62 -2.91
N ARG A 81 -5.35 20.65 -2.72
CA ARG A 81 -5.02 19.22 -2.69
C ARG A 81 -5.84 18.45 -3.70
N ASN A 82 -5.19 17.49 -4.36
CA ASN A 82 -5.86 16.57 -5.27
C ASN A 82 -6.62 15.50 -4.47
N LEU A 83 -7.95 15.52 -4.58
CA LEU A 83 -8.85 14.51 -4.05
C LEU A 83 -9.18 13.52 -5.16
N PHE A 84 -8.85 12.25 -4.93
CA PHE A 84 -9.23 11.13 -5.80
C PHE A 84 -10.32 10.31 -5.10
N TRP A 85 -11.46 10.09 -5.75
CA TRP A 85 -12.56 9.31 -5.18
C TRP A 85 -13.39 8.57 -6.24
N CYS A 86 -14.16 7.58 -5.79
CA CYS A 86 -15.18 6.95 -6.62
C CYS A 86 -16.55 7.51 -6.24
N GLY A 87 -17.25 8.13 -7.20
CA GLY A 87 -18.56 8.75 -6.95
C GLY A 87 -19.69 7.79 -6.56
N VAL A 88 -19.49 6.48 -6.73
CA VAL A 88 -20.47 5.44 -6.37
C VAL A 88 -20.14 4.79 -5.02
N CYS A 89 -18.88 4.40 -4.80
CA CYS A 89 -18.49 3.71 -3.56
C CYS A 89 -18.23 4.65 -2.37
N GLN A 90 -17.99 5.94 -2.64
CA GLN A 90 -17.68 6.94 -1.62
C GLN A 90 -18.77 8.00 -1.47
N THR A 91 -20.01 7.64 -1.80
CA THR A 91 -21.17 8.29 -1.18
C THR A 91 -21.17 8.11 0.33
#